data_AF-A0A4V1TEA2-F1
#
_entry.id   AF-A0A4V1TEA2-F1
#
_cell.length_a   1.000
_cell.length_b   1.000
_cell.length_c   1.000
_cell.angle_alpha   90.00
_cell.angle_beta   90.00
_cell.angle_gamma   90.00
#
_symmetry.space_group_name_H-M   'P 1'
#
loop_
_entity.id
_entity.type
_entity.pdbx_description
1 polymer ?
#
loop_
_entity_poly.entity_id
_entity_poly.type
_entity_poly.pdbx_seq_one_letter_code
_entity_poly.pdbx_strand_id
1 'polypeptide(L)'
;MHLNIERVDFLISQYVAGSLPKAAHVLLGSHLQMQKPNAQLVDALQRLAGDGLEDMTCDETLSREFRDRAISDIVRSDPPAWSVLPPGQGSQLPALLRDYTGKDLTSIPWRRKLPGLREHVIERSPDVEASLLWARPGRALPNHGHNGLELTLVIEGEFHDHRGNFTQGDISVADETLDHRPIV
;
A
#
# COMPACT_ATOMS: atom_id res chain seq x y z
N MET A 1 16.95 -9.71 -6.78
CA MET A 1 16.83 -8.57 -5.85
C MET A 1 16.97 -7.19 -6.49
N HIS A 2 18.03 -6.85 -7.23
CA HIS A 2 18.24 -5.47 -7.73
C HIS A 2 17.06 -4.90 -8.54
N LEU A 3 16.56 -5.64 -9.54
CA LEU A 3 15.39 -5.27 -10.33
C LEU A 3 14.12 -5.02 -9.48
N ASN A 4 13.98 -5.72 -8.36
CA ASN A 4 12.85 -5.52 -7.45
C ASN A 4 12.95 -4.17 -6.72
N ILE A 5 14.17 -3.76 -6.34
CA ILE A 5 14.40 -2.46 -5.69
C ILE A 5 14.03 -1.32 -6.65
N GLU A 6 14.52 -1.38 -7.90
CA GLU A 6 14.19 -0.36 -8.92
C GLU A 6 12.68 -0.27 -9.17
N ARG A 7 11.98 -1.42 -9.19
CA ARG A 7 10.52 -1.46 -9.31
C ARG A 7 9.82 -0.83 -8.11
N VAL A 8 10.33 -1.04 -6.90
CA VAL A 8 9.78 -0.39 -5.69
C VAL A 8 10.02 1.12 -5.74
N ASP A 9 11.20 1.59 -6.15
CA ASP A 9 11.47 3.03 -6.32
C ASP A 9 10.53 3.67 -7.35
N PHE A 10 10.26 2.96 -8.46
CA PHE A 10 9.26 3.40 -9.43
C PHE A 10 7.87 3.51 -8.79
N LEU A 11 7.44 2.52 -8.01
CA LEU A 11 6.16 2.58 -7.29
C LEU A 11 6.13 3.73 -6.28
N ILE A 12 7.24 4.02 -5.59
CA ILE A 12 7.36 5.17 -4.68
C ILE A 12 7.09 6.47 -5.42
N SER A 13 7.63 6.65 -6.63
CA SER A 13 7.35 7.85 -7.42
C SER A 13 5.86 7.99 -7.78
N GLN A 14 5.20 6.89 -8.11
CA GLN A 14 3.76 6.87 -8.42
C GLN A 14 2.88 7.09 -7.17
N TYR A 15 3.33 6.61 -6.01
CA TYR A 15 2.68 6.90 -4.74
C TYR A 15 2.73 8.39 -4.41
N VAL A 16 3.91 9.01 -4.55
CA VAL A 16 4.08 10.46 -4.32
C VAL A 16 3.24 11.27 -5.33
N ALA A 17 3.18 10.85 -6.58
CA ALA A 17 2.35 11.49 -7.61
C ALA A 17 0.84 11.27 -7.41
N GLY A 18 0.42 10.39 -6.49
CA GLY A 18 -1.00 10.07 -6.28
C GLY A 18 -1.65 9.30 -7.43
N SER A 19 -0.87 8.63 -8.28
CA SER A 19 -1.34 7.96 -9.49
C SER A 19 -1.64 6.47 -9.32
N LEU A 20 -1.31 5.89 -8.17
CA LEU A 20 -1.57 4.47 -7.88
C LEU A 20 -3.05 4.18 -7.63
N PRO A 21 -3.57 3.04 -8.11
CA PRO A 21 -4.85 2.52 -7.65
C PRO A 21 -4.88 2.35 -6.13
N LYS A 22 -6.06 2.48 -5.52
CA LYS A 22 -6.24 2.50 -4.06
C LYS A 22 -5.53 1.35 -3.34
N ALA A 23 -5.69 0.10 -3.80
CA ALA A 23 -5.02 -1.05 -3.19
C ALA A 23 -3.49 -0.93 -3.20
N ALA A 24 -2.91 -0.55 -4.34
CA ALA A 24 -1.46 -0.38 -4.48
C ALA A 24 -0.97 0.80 -3.61
N HIS A 25 -1.74 1.89 -3.54
CA HIS A 25 -1.44 3.02 -2.68
C HIS A 25 -1.43 2.61 -1.19
N VAL A 26 -2.44 1.85 -0.73
CA VAL A 26 -2.50 1.33 0.64
C VAL A 26 -1.34 0.38 0.92
N LEU A 27 -1.02 -0.52 -0.01
CA LEU A 27 0.09 -1.46 0.14
C LEU A 27 1.42 -0.72 0.29
N LEU A 28 1.70 0.24 -0.59
CA LEU A 28 2.96 0.98 -0.54
C LEU A 28 3.03 1.93 0.66
N GLY A 29 1.93 2.59 1.01
CA GLY A 29 1.87 3.38 2.24
C GLY A 29 2.09 2.53 3.49
N SER A 30 1.59 1.29 3.50
CA SER A 30 1.83 0.33 4.59
C SER A 30 3.30 -0.11 4.65
N HIS A 31 3.93 -0.32 3.51
CA HIS A 31 5.37 -0.56 3.42
C HIS A 31 6.17 0.61 4.01
N LEU A 32 5.85 1.86 3.66
CA LEU A 32 6.53 3.05 4.19
C LEU A 32 6.35 3.20 5.71
N GLN A 33 5.22 2.75 6.26
CA GLN A 33 5.02 2.69 7.72
C GLN A 33 5.92 1.64 8.40
N MET A 34 6.23 0.54 7.69
CA MET A 34 7.07 -0.55 8.21
C MET A 34 8.57 -0.30 7.98
N GLN A 35 8.94 0.32 6.86
CA GLN A 35 10.32 0.47 6.39
C GLN A 35 10.72 1.95 6.32
N LYS A 36 11.24 2.47 7.44
CA LYS A 36 11.70 3.85 7.57
C LYS A 36 12.75 4.31 6.53
N PRO A 37 13.69 3.47 6.04
CA PRO A 37 14.70 3.93 5.09
C PRO A 37 14.12 4.54 3.81
N ASN A 38 12.97 4.06 3.35
CA ASN A 38 12.35 4.51 2.10
C ASN A 38 11.62 5.86 2.22
N ALA A 39 11.52 6.41 3.44
CA ALA A 39 11.01 7.75 3.68
C ALA A 39 11.88 8.83 3.01
N GLN A 40 13.20 8.61 2.84
CA GLN A 40 14.08 9.60 2.24
C GLN A 40 13.76 9.88 0.76
N LEU A 41 13.46 8.83 -0.01
CA LEU A 41 13.07 8.99 -1.41
C LEU A 41 11.71 9.68 -1.53
N VAL A 42 10.75 9.31 -0.67
CA VAL A 42 9.45 9.97 -0.59
C VAL A 42 9.60 11.45 -0.30
N ASP A 43 10.37 11.80 0.74
CA ASP A 43 10.62 13.19 1.14
C ASP A 43 11.28 14.00 0.01
N ALA A 44 12.25 13.40 -0.68
CA ALA A 44 12.94 14.05 -1.80
C ALA A 44 11.98 14.34 -2.96
N LEU A 45 11.15 13.37 -3.34
CA LEU A 45 10.17 13.53 -4.43
C LEU A 45 9.04 14.49 -4.05
N GLN A 46 8.59 14.49 -2.79
CA GLN A 46 7.58 15.43 -2.29
C GLN A 46 8.11 16.87 -2.28
N ARG A 47 9.37 17.08 -1.89
CA ARG A 47 10.02 18.39 -1.96
C ARG A 47 10.10 18.89 -3.40
N LEU A 48 10.56 18.05 -4.32
CA LEU A 48 10.63 18.40 -5.74
C LEU A 48 9.25 18.77 -6.31
N ALA A 49 8.21 18.01 -5.95
CA ALA A 49 6.85 18.33 -6.34
C ALA A 49 6.34 19.63 -5.70
N GLY A 50 6.70 19.90 -4.45
CA GLY A 50 6.41 21.14 -3.74
C GLY A 50 7.04 22.35 -4.41
N ASP A 51 8.34 22.29 -4.71
CA ASP A 51 9.06 23.34 -5.43
C ASP A 51 8.39 23.63 -6.79
N GLY A 52 8.01 22.58 -7.53
CA GLY A 52 7.29 22.72 -8.79
C GLY A 52 5.90 23.34 -8.64
N LEU A 53 5.20 23.11 -7.52
CA LEU A 53 3.93 23.75 -7.22
C LEU A 53 4.11 25.24 -6.84
N GLU A 54 5.20 25.59 -6.14
CA GLU A 54 5.52 26.97 -5.78
C GLU A 54 5.89 27.83 -7.00
N ASP A 55 6.63 27.24 -7.95
CA ASP A 55 7.02 27.90 -9.19
C ASP A 55 5.87 28.00 -10.22
N MET A 56 4.76 27.30 -9.99
CA MET A 56 3.64 27.26 -10.93
C MET A 56 2.89 28.59 -10.93
N THR A 57 2.94 29.30 -12.07
CA THR A 57 2.10 30.47 -12.29
C THR A 57 0.66 30.06 -12.54
N CYS A 58 -0.28 30.60 -11.77
CA CYS A 58 -1.70 30.40 -11.97
C CYS A 58 -2.30 31.67 -12.58
N ASP A 59 -2.83 31.57 -13.80
CA ASP A 59 -3.45 32.70 -14.50
C ASP A 59 -4.81 33.08 -13.88
N GLU A 60 -5.44 32.15 -13.16
CA GLU A 60 -6.72 32.34 -12.49
C GLU A 60 -6.54 32.47 -10.99
N THR A 61 -7.00 33.59 -10.43
CA THR A 61 -7.04 33.77 -8.98
C THR A 61 -8.40 33.38 -8.45
N LEU A 62 -8.42 32.61 -7.35
CA LEU A 62 -9.66 32.33 -6.63
C LEU A 62 -10.24 33.63 -6.05
N SER A 63 -11.56 33.80 -6.17
CA SER A 63 -12.23 34.99 -5.64
C SER A 63 -12.14 35.05 -4.10
N ARG A 64 -12.15 36.26 -3.55
CA ARG A 64 -12.13 36.47 -2.08
C ARG A 64 -13.37 35.86 -1.42
N GLU A 65 -14.51 35.92 -2.11
CA GLU A 65 -15.77 35.32 -1.68
C GLU A 65 -15.68 33.79 -1.61
N PHE A 66 -15.00 33.16 -2.59
CA PHE A 66 -14.75 31.72 -2.54
C PHE A 66 -13.85 31.35 -1.34
N ARG A 67 -12.75 32.08 -1.15
CA ARG A 67 -11.85 31.89 0.00
C ARG A 67 -12.61 32.02 1.33
N ASP A 68 -13.39 33.09 1.50
CA ASP A 68 -14.09 33.37 2.76
C ASP A 68 -15.18 32.33 3.04
N ARG A 69 -15.86 31.85 1.99
CA ARG A 69 -16.79 30.72 2.10
C ARG A 69 -16.07 29.44 2.51
N ALA A 70 -14.98 29.08 1.83
CA ALA A 70 -14.22 27.87 2.16
C ALA A 70 -13.71 27.88 3.60
N ILE A 71 -13.17 29.01 4.08
CA ILE A 71 -12.75 29.17 5.48
C ILE A 71 -13.95 29.04 6.42
N SER A 72 -15.07 29.70 6.11
CA SER A 72 -16.28 29.59 6.93
C SER A 72 -16.82 28.17 6.99
N ASP A 73 -16.75 27.42 5.89
CA ASP A 73 -17.21 26.04 5.82
C ASP A 73 -16.30 25.12 6.66
N ILE A 74 -14.97 25.31 6.61
CA ILE A 74 -14.02 24.59 7.48
C ILE A 74 -14.32 24.86 8.96
N VAL A 75 -14.50 26.13 9.34
CA VAL A 75 -14.75 26.51 10.76
C VAL A 75 -16.08 25.96 11.27
N ARG A 76 -17.09 25.85 10.39
CA ARG A 76 -18.40 25.30 10.73
C ARG A 76 -18.49 23.77 10.60
N SER A 77 -17.54 23.15 9.92
CA SER A 77 -17.54 21.71 9.74
C SER A 77 -17.40 21.02 11.09
N ASP A 78 -18.14 19.92 11.26
CA ASP A 78 -17.85 19.01 12.35
C ASP A 78 -16.41 18.50 12.20
N PRO A 79 -15.65 18.36 13.30
CA PRO A 79 -14.35 17.72 13.22
C PRO A 79 -14.53 16.38 12.51
N PRO A 80 -13.70 16.05 11.51
CA PRO A 80 -13.86 14.82 10.78
C PRO A 80 -13.92 13.68 11.81
N ALA A 81 -14.87 12.78 11.62
CA ALA A 81 -14.93 11.53 12.36
C ALA A 81 -13.71 10.72 11.92
N TRP A 82 -12.54 11.05 12.47
CA TRP A 82 -11.39 10.18 12.40
C TRP A 82 -11.88 8.90 13.04
N SER A 83 -12.14 7.87 12.22
CA SER A 83 -12.13 6.49 12.69
C SER A 83 -10.68 6.18 13.08
N VAL A 84 -10.20 6.86 14.12
CA VAL A 84 -9.10 6.34 14.90
C VAL A 84 -9.73 5.15 15.58
N LEU A 85 -9.67 3.98 14.93
CA LEU A 85 -9.50 2.76 15.70
C LEU A 85 -8.43 3.13 16.72
N PRO A 86 -8.75 3.14 18.04
CA PRO A 86 -7.87 3.70 19.06
C PRO A 86 -6.46 3.21 18.75
N PRO A 87 -5.44 4.10 18.67
CA PRO A 87 -4.13 3.76 18.13
C PRO A 87 -3.76 2.43 18.74
N GLY A 88 -3.77 1.40 17.89
CA GLY A 88 -3.78 0.03 18.37
C GLY A 88 -2.44 -0.22 19.02
N GLN A 89 -2.32 0.05 20.32
CA GLN A 89 -1.24 -0.45 21.13
C GLN A 89 -1.38 -1.97 21.05
N GLY A 90 -0.66 -2.58 20.11
CA GLY A 90 -0.74 -4.01 19.79
C GLY A 90 -1.42 -4.40 18.46
N SER A 91 -1.86 -3.46 17.62
CA SER A 91 -2.35 -3.81 16.26
C SER A 91 -1.19 -4.36 15.42
N GLN A 92 -1.37 -5.55 14.86
CA GLN A 92 -0.33 -6.22 14.07
C GLN A 92 -0.32 -5.73 12.60
N LEU A 93 -1.37 -5.04 12.16
CA LEU A 93 -1.44 -4.44 10.83
C LEU A 93 -0.97 -2.97 10.84
N PRO A 94 -0.27 -2.51 9.76
CA PRO A 94 -0.07 -1.10 9.47
C PRO A 94 -1.40 -0.34 9.43
N ALA A 95 -1.41 0.93 9.81
CA ALA A 95 -2.63 1.72 9.98
C ALA A 95 -3.43 1.83 8.69
N LEU A 96 -2.77 2.08 7.55
CA LEU A 96 -3.45 2.18 6.25
C LEU A 96 -4.10 0.85 5.86
N LEU A 97 -3.42 -0.27 6.08
CA LEU A 97 -3.98 -1.59 5.80
C LEU A 97 -5.15 -1.92 6.72
N ARG A 98 -5.06 -1.59 8.01
CA ARG A 98 -6.15 -1.78 8.98
C ARG A 98 -7.39 -0.96 8.62
N ASP A 99 -7.20 0.29 8.22
CA ASP A 99 -8.30 1.16 7.81
C ASP A 99 -8.90 0.66 6.49
N TYR A 100 -8.08 0.07 5.61
CA TYR A 100 -8.54 -0.50 4.35
C TYR A 100 -9.33 -1.79 4.52
N THR A 101 -8.90 -2.67 5.42
CA THR A 101 -9.60 -3.91 5.77
C THR A 101 -10.81 -3.66 6.66
N GLY A 102 -10.84 -2.53 7.37
CA GLY A 102 -11.77 -2.23 8.46
C GLY A 102 -11.63 -3.18 9.66
N LYS A 103 -10.48 -3.87 9.80
CA LYS A 103 -10.27 -4.98 10.73
C LYS A 103 -8.81 -5.09 11.18
N ASP A 104 -8.58 -5.53 12.41
CA ASP A 104 -7.24 -5.95 12.87
C ASP A 104 -6.98 -7.43 12.54
N LEU A 105 -5.72 -7.85 12.52
CA LEU A 105 -5.24 -9.18 12.12
C LEU A 105 -5.96 -10.31 12.87
N THR A 106 -6.21 -10.11 14.17
CA THR A 106 -6.90 -11.07 15.06
C THR A 106 -8.38 -11.26 14.72
N SER A 107 -8.99 -10.29 14.05
CA SER A 107 -10.41 -10.25 13.69
C SER A 107 -10.70 -10.59 12.22
N ILE A 108 -9.66 -10.95 11.46
CA ILE A 108 -9.78 -11.27 10.03
C ILE A 108 -10.57 -12.57 9.85
N PRO A 109 -11.68 -12.56 9.09
CA PRO A 109 -12.48 -13.74 8.82
C PRO A 109 -11.84 -14.57 7.70
N TRP A 110 -10.77 -15.27 8.05
CA TRP A 110 -10.00 -16.12 7.14
C TRP A 110 -10.86 -17.21 6.49
N ARG A 111 -10.75 -17.37 5.18
CA ARG A 111 -11.34 -18.49 4.42
C ARG A 111 -10.23 -19.42 3.93
N ARG A 112 -10.43 -20.72 4.07
CA ARG A 112 -9.46 -21.72 3.57
C ARG A 112 -9.51 -21.74 2.04
N LYS A 113 -8.38 -21.44 1.39
CA LYS A 113 -8.20 -21.55 -0.07
C LYS A 113 -7.66 -22.92 -0.45
N LEU A 114 -6.60 -23.36 0.24
CA LEU A 114 -5.95 -24.67 0.09
C LEU A 114 -5.51 -25.20 1.47
N PRO A 115 -5.12 -26.48 1.61
CA PRO A 115 -4.47 -26.97 2.82
C PRO A 115 -3.23 -26.12 3.16
N GLY A 116 -3.25 -25.47 4.32
CA GLY A 116 -2.16 -24.58 4.75
C GLY A 116 -2.16 -23.17 4.12
N LEU A 117 -3.20 -22.79 3.36
CA LEU A 117 -3.35 -21.45 2.78
C LEU A 117 -4.75 -20.91 3.08
N ARG A 118 -4.81 -19.71 3.67
CA ARG A 118 -6.03 -18.97 3.95
C ARG A 118 -5.98 -17.60 3.27
N GLU A 119 -7.14 -17.11 2.87
CA GLU A 119 -7.30 -15.83 2.19
C GLU A 119 -8.43 -15.05 2.85
N HIS A 120 -8.26 -13.73 2.92
CA HIS A 120 -9.33 -12.79 3.18
C HIS A 120 -9.32 -11.73 2.08
N VAL A 121 -10.34 -11.76 1.21
CA VAL A 121 -10.51 -10.80 0.12
C VAL A 121 -11.02 -9.48 0.72
N ILE A 122 -10.29 -8.39 0.45
CA ILE A 122 -10.64 -7.02 0.86
C ILE A 122 -11.51 -6.41 -0.24
N GLU A 123 -11.04 -6.48 -1.48
CA GLU A 123 -11.81 -6.09 -2.67
C GLU A 123 -11.48 -7.00 -3.85
N ARG A 124 -12.42 -7.12 -4.78
CA ARG A 124 -12.22 -7.80 -6.06
C ARG A 124 -13.09 -7.13 -7.10
N SER A 125 -12.44 -6.56 -8.10
CA SER A 125 -13.02 -5.94 -9.28
C SER A 125 -12.32 -6.48 -10.53
N PRO A 126 -12.78 -6.16 -11.77
CA PRO A 126 -12.10 -6.59 -12.99
C PRO A 126 -10.64 -6.09 -13.10
N ASP A 127 -10.35 -4.91 -12.54
CA ASP A 127 -9.06 -4.23 -12.71
C ASP A 127 -8.13 -4.39 -11.49
N VAL A 128 -8.70 -4.63 -10.30
CA VAL A 128 -7.96 -4.68 -9.04
C VAL A 128 -8.52 -5.78 -8.14
N GLU A 129 -7.60 -6.58 -7.61
CA GLU A 129 -7.85 -7.54 -6.53
C GLU A 129 -6.90 -7.26 -5.37
N ALA A 130 -7.44 -7.15 -4.16
CA ALA A 130 -6.65 -7.02 -2.94
C ALA A 130 -7.11 -8.04 -1.91
N SER A 131 -6.16 -8.80 -1.35
CA SER A 131 -6.43 -9.79 -0.32
C SER A 131 -5.31 -9.87 0.70
N LEU A 132 -5.64 -10.33 1.90
CA LEU A 132 -4.66 -10.84 2.85
C LEU A 132 -4.49 -12.33 2.62
N LEU A 133 -3.24 -12.79 2.61
CA LEU A 133 -2.88 -14.19 2.53
C LEU A 133 -2.21 -14.62 3.82
N TRP A 134 -2.60 -15.80 4.32
CA TRP A 134 -1.89 -16.49 5.39
C TRP A 134 -1.47 -17.85 4.87
N ALA A 135 -0.18 -18.15 4.94
CA ALA A 135 0.37 -19.45 4.60
C ALA A 135 1.05 -20.05 5.83
N ARG A 136 0.93 -21.37 5.98
CA ARG A 136 1.71 -22.12 6.97
C ARG A 136 3.19 -22.12 6.56
N PRO A 137 4.15 -22.06 7.51
CA PRO A 137 5.57 -22.23 7.20
C PRO A 137 5.87 -23.51 6.41
N GLY A 138 6.83 -23.42 5.50
CA GLY A 138 7.21 -24.46 4.54
C GLY A 138 6.23 -24.65 3.37
N ARG A 139 5.23 -23.77 3.21
CA ARG A 139 4.21 -23.95 2.17
C ARG A 139 4.64 -23.27 0.87
N ALA A 140 4.80 -24.08 -0.16
CA ALA A 140 4.89 -23.58 -1.52
C ALA A 140 3.50 -23.23 -2.07
N LEU A 141 3.36 -22.01 -2.59
CA LEU A 141 2.24 -21.64 -3.43
C LEU A 141 2.34 -22.38 -4.79
N PRO A 142 1.23 -22.59 -5.51
CA PRO A 142 1.27 -23.10 -6.88
C PRO A 142 2.17 -22.23 -7.77
N ASN A 143 2.81 -22.83 -8.77
CA ASN A 143 3.50 -22.04 -9.79
C ASN A 143 2.46 -21.21 -10.57
N HIS A 144 2.72 -19.92 -10.75
CA HIS A 144 1.83 -19.01 -11.44
C HIS A 144 2.61 -17.88 -12.12
N GLY A 145 1.98 -17.31 -13.14
CA GLY A 145 2.35 -16.02 -13.72
C GLY A 145 1.24 -15.00 -13.46
N HIS A 146 1.36 -13.82 -14.05
CA HIS A 146 0.50 -12.67 -13.75
C HIS A 146 -0.14 -12.10 -15.01
N ASN A 147 -1.36 -11.59 -14.86
CA ASN A 147 -2.05 -10.77 -15.87
C ASN A 147 -2.11 -9.33 -15.33
N GLY A 148 -1.03 -8.59 -15.50
CA GLY A 148 -0.79 -7.29 -14.89
C GLY A 148 0.29 -7.32 -13.81
N LEU A 149 0.20 -6.38 -12.86
CA LEU A 149 1.16 -6.19 -11.79
C LEU A 149 0.65 -6.81 -10.48
N GLU A 150 1.36 -7.80 -9.96
CA GLU A 150 1.18 -8.33 -8.62
C GLU A 150 2.15 -7.66 -7.64
N LEU A 151 1.59 -7.16 -6.53
CA LEU A 151 2.33 -6.56 -5.43
C LEU A 151 2.08 -7.37 -4.16
N THR A 152 3.13 -7.91 -3.56
CA THR A 152 3.05 -8.65 -2.30
C THR A 152 3.85 -7.94 -1.22
N LEU A 153 3.19 -7.45 -0.17
CA LEU A 153 3.84 -6.93 1.04
C LEU A 153 3.88 -8.01 2.12
N VAL A 154 5.07 -8.28 2.66
CA VAL A 154 5.23 -9.21 3.79
C VAL A 154 4.89 -8.50 5.10
N ILE A 155 3.77 -8.86 5.72
CA ILE A 155 3.33 -8.26 7.00
C ILE A 155 4.03 -8.94 8.20
N GLU A 156 4.12 -10.27 8.16
CA GLU A 156 4.72 -11.12 9.18
C GLU A 156 5.37 -12.34 8.51
N GLY A 157 6.52 -12.75 9.04
CA GLY A 157 7.31 -13.86 8.51
C GLY A 157 8.16 -13.45 7.31
N GLU A 158 8.39 -14.40 6.41
CA GLU A 158 9.17 -14.24 5.19
C GLU A 158 8.71 -15.24 4.15
N PHE A 159 9.04 -14.99 2.89
CA PHE A 159 8.97 -16.00 1.84
C PHE A 159 10.15 -15.83 0.90
N HIS A 160 10.39 -16.82 0.06
CA HIS A 160 11.40 -16.72 -0.99
C HIS A 160 10.90 -17.28 -2.31
N ASP A 161 11.47 -16.77 -3.40
CA ASP A 161 11.38 -17.35 -4.72
C ASP A 161 12.77 -17.31 -5.39
N HIS A 162 12.84 -17.60 -6.69
CA HIS A 162 14.11 -17.63 -7.43
C HIS A 162 14.82 -16.26 -7.50
N ARG A 163 14.15 -15.15 -7.15
CA ARG A 163 14.69 -13.79 -7.17
C ARG A 163 15.33 -13.38 -5.86
N GLY A 164 15.04 -14.11 -4.77
CA GLY A 164 15.59 -13.89 -3.43
C GLY A 164 14.55 -14.09 -2.31
N ASN A 165 14.95 -13.65 -1.12
CA ASN A 165 14.14 -13.69 0.09
C ASN A 165 13.46 -12.33 0.29
N PHE A 166 12.21 -12.37 0.72
CA PHE A 166 11.40 -11.23 1.09
C PHE A 166 10.98 -11.39 2.55
N THR A 167 11.41 -10.45 3.38
CA THR A 167 11.20 -10.45 4.83
C THR A 167 10.18 -9.39 5.23
N GLN A 168 9.84 -9.32 6.51
CA GLN A 168 8.87 -8.37 7.02
C GLN A 168 9.10 -6.93 6.51
N GLY A 169 8.06 -6.36 5.91
CA GLY A 169 8.04 -5.03 5.32
C GLY A 169 8.52 -5.00 3.87
N ASP A 170 9.10 -6.06 3.32
CA ASP A 170 9.51 -6.07 1.91
C ASP A 170 8.30 -6.15 0.98
N ILE A 171 8.42 -5.48 -0.17
CA ILE A 171 7.50 -5.62 -1.29
C ILE A 171 8.16 -6.51 -2.35
N SER A 172 7.44 -7.53 -2.80
CA SER A 172 7.73 -8.24 -4.02
C SER A 172 6.90 -7.68 -5.16
N VAL A 173 7.55 -7.29 -6.25
CA VAL A 173 6.91 -6.74 -7.45
C VAL A 173 7.05 -7.75 -8.59
N ALA A 174 5.93 -8.35 -8.99
CA ALA A 174 5.86 -9.34 -10.04
C ALA A 174 4.96 -8.85 -11.18
N ASP A 175 5.43 -8.99 -12.41
CA ASP A 175 4.74 -8.58 -13.63
C ASP A 175 4.47 -9.80 -14.52
N GLU A 176 3.86 -9.55 -15.68
CA GLU A 176 3.46 -10.58 -16.66
C GLU A 176 4.64 -11.42 -17.18
N THR A 177 5.86 -10.91 -17.10
CA THR A 177 7.07 -11.61 -17.55
C THR A 177 7.59 -12.62 -16.53
N LEU A 178 7.03 -12.64 -15.32
CA LEU A 178 7.51 -13.46 -14.23
C LEU A 178 6.57 -14.65 -13.97
N ASP A 179 7.10 -15.85 -14.21
CA ASP A 179 6.57 -17.07 -13.61
C ASP A 179 7.33 -17.39 -12.33
N HIS A 180 6.62 -17.63 -11.23
CA HIS A 180 7.26 -17.96 -9.96
C HIS A 180 6.46 -18.89 -9.05
N ARG A 181 7.19 -19.45 -8.07
CA ARG A 181 6.67 -20.38 -7.06
C ARG A 181 7.15 -19.96 -5.67
N PRO A 182 6.46 -19.02 -5.00
CA PRO A 182 6.81 -18.58 -3.66
C PRO A 182 6.76 -19.72 -2.64
N ILE A 183 7.71 -19.73 -1.71
CA ILE A 183 7.78 -20.65 -0.57
C ILE A 183 7.86 -19.82 0.70
N VAL A 184 6.83 -19.95 1.53
CA VAL A 184 6.71 -19.36 2.88
C VAL A 184 7.27 -20.34 3.91
#